data_AF-A0A800DNX5-F1
#
_entry.id   AF-A0A800DNX5-F1
#
_cell.length_a   1.000
_cell.length_b   1.000
_cell.length_c   1.000
_cell.angle_alpha   90.00
_cell.angle_beta   90.00
_cell.angle_gamma   90.00
#
_symmetry.space_group_name_H-M   'P 1'
#
loop_
_entity.id
_entity.type
_entity.pdbx_description
1 polymer ?
#
loop_
_entity_poly.entity_id
_entity_poly.type
_entity_poly.pdbx_seq_one_letter_code
_entity_poly.pdbx_strand_id
1 'polypeptide(L)'
;MKERGFTLVELMTAVTILVIISGTAYSAFHMALRVYNRETTRMILIQNCRNATNQIADDLGNIYIVQGDTDLLFLAEDIPEDEGEHDTITFVTLIDPRPDPFLAQLSGELGTEELTEEETTQQPQPDLIRVFYYLKVDEQSEQSEFSYDENPPLSLFRATTTGLALSENESIEEIISRGTVIVTTASGEEEEVPIEEVNIADHVQSLDFKYSDGEEWYESWDDTESPPKAVQIIVTVADEGGKGITSTQSTMVYLTLTANFSDEEQQASMPGGGQQ
;
A
#
# COMPACT_ATOMS: atom_id res chain seq x y z
N MET A 1 -2.70 -4.03 -81.72
CA MET A 1 -3.13 -4.48 -80.38
C MET A 1 -4.47 -3.81 -80.09
N LYS A 2 -5.53 -4.58 -79.80
CA LYS A 2 -6.84 -4.01 -79.44
C LYS A 2 -6.85 -3.78 -77.93
N GLU A 3 -6.83 -2.52 -77.51
CA GLU A 3 -7.12 -2.16 -76.12
C GLU A 3 -8.61 -2.42 -75.88
N ARG A 4 -8.92 -3.35 -74.98
CA ARG A 4 -10.28 -3.61 -74.52
C ARG A 4 -10.57 -2.62 -73.39
N GLY A 5 -11.52 -1.70 -73.61
CA GLY A 5 -12.02 -0.82 -72.56
C GLY A 5 -12.78 -1.62 -71.49
N PHE A 6 -12.64 -1.21 -70.23
CA PHE A 6 -13.36 -1.79 -69.10
C PHE A 6 -14.87 -1.67 -69.29
N THR A 7 -15.61 -2.73 -68.97
CA THR A 7 -17.08 -2.69 -69.02
C THR A 7 -17.62 -1.95 -67.79
N LEU A 8 -18.74 -1.25 -67.93
CA LEU A 8 -19.37 -0.52 -66.83
C LEU A 8 -19.70 -1.45 -65.64
N VAL A 9 -20.06 -2.69 -65.93
CA VAL A 9 -20.32 -3.73 -64.92
C VAL A 9 -19.06 -4.06 -64.12
N GLU A 10 -17.90 -4.18 -64.78
CA GLU A 10 -16.63 -4.49 -64.12
C GLU A 10 -16.21 -3.38 -63.15
N LEU A 11 -16.38 -2.12 -63.55
CA LEU A 11 -16.11 -0.98 -62.68
C LEU A 11 -17.04 -0.95 -61.46
N MET A 12 -18.34 -1.24 -61.66
CA MET A 12 -19.28 -1.33 -60.54
C MET A 12 -18.89 -2.47 -59.59
N THR A 13 -18.51 -3.65 -60.10
CA THR A 13 -18.09 -4.78 -59.25
C THR A 13 -16.81 -4.45 -58.47
N ALA A 14 -15.82 -3.82 -59.09
CA ALA A 14 -14.59 -3.42 -58.43
C ALA A 14 -14.84 -2.43 -57.28
N VAL A 15 -15.72 -1.45 -57.50
CA VAL A 15 -16.11 -0.49 -56.46
C VAL A 15 -16.86 -1.18 -55.32
N THR A 16 -17.77 -2.11 -55.61
CA THR A 16 -18.48 -2.85 -54.55
C THR A 16 -17.55 -3.72 -53.71
N ILE A 17 -16.61 -4.43 -54.33
CA ILE A 17 -15.62 -5.24 -53.62
C ILE A 17 -14.74 -4.33 -52.76
N LEU A 18 -14.31 -3.17 -53.28
CA LEU A 18 -13.49 -2.22 -52.54
C LEU A 18 -14.21 -1.63 -51.32
N VAL A 19 -15.51 -1.33 -51.44
CA VAL A 19 -16.33 -0.85 -50.32
C VAL A 19 -16.49 -1.94 -49.25
N ILE A 20 -16.73 -3.19 -49.67
CA ILE A 20 -16.84 -4.32 -48.73
C ILE A 20 -15.53 -4.53 -47.99
N ILE A 21 -14.40 -4.59 -48.71
CA ILE A 21 -13.07 -4.76 -48.11
C ILE A 21 -12.76 -3.62 -47.14
N SER A 22 -12.93 -2.37 -47.58
CA SER A 22 -12.71 -1.20 -46.73
C SER A 22 -13.60 -1.20 -45.48
N GLY A 23 -14.87 -1.59 -45.63
CA GLY A 23 -15.82 -1.69 -44.51
C GLY A 23 -15.40 -2.76 -43.50
N THR A 24 -14.96 -3.93 -43.96
CA THR A 24 -14.46 -4.98 -43.06
C THR A 24 -13.18 -4.57 -42.33
N ALA A 25 -12.23 -3.95 -43.03
CA ALA A 25 -10.99 -3.46 -42.43
C ALA A 25 -11.25 -2.37 -41.39
N TYR A 26 -12.12 -1.41 -41.71
CA TYR A 26 -12.55 -0.35 -40.81
C TYR A 26 -13.23 -0.93 -39.56
N SER A 27 -14.16 -1.86 -39.74
CA SER A 27 -14.86 -2.51 -38.62
C SER A 27 -13.90 -3.28 -37.71
N ALA A 28 -12.94 -4.02 -38.28
CA ALA A 28 -11.96 -4.77 -37.51
C ALA A 28 -11.05 -3.85 -36.69
N PHE A 29 -10.56 -2.78 -37.31
CA PHE A 29 -9.73 -1.78 -36.63
C PHE A 29 -10.47 -1.09 -35.49
N HIS A 30 -11.71 -0.65 -35.73
CA HIS A 30 -12.51 -0.01 -34.68
C HIS A 30 -12.91 -0.97 -33.55
N MET A 31 -13.15 -2.25 -33.87
CA MET A 31 -13.37 -3.27 -32.85
C MET A 31 -12.12 -3.44 -31.98
N ALA A 32 -10.94 -3.53 -32.58
CA ALA A 32 -9.67 -3.64 -31.85
C ALA A 32 -9.44 -2.44 -30.92
N LEU A 33 -9.68 -1.22 -31.39
CA LEU A 33 -9.55 -0.01 -30.56
C LEU A 33 -10.53 0.02 -29.38
N ARG A 34 -11.79 -0.39 -29.60
CA ARG A 34 -12.78 -0.45 -28.52
C ARG A 34 -12.43 -1.48 -27.46
N VAL A 35 -11.94 -2.65 -27.89
CA VAL A 35 -11.48 -3.70 -26.96
C VAL A 35 -10.27 -3.19 -26.18
N TYR A 36 -9.28 -2.61 -26.85
CA TYR A 36 -8.09 -2.08 -26.19
C TYR A 36 -8.43 -1.07 -25.08
N ASN A 37 -9.25 -0.06 -25.40
CA ASN A 37 -9.61 0.97 -24.42
C ASN A 37 -10.40 0.42 -23.23
N ARG A 38 -11.23 -0.62 -23.45
CA ARG A 38 -12.00 -1.25 -22.36
C ARG A 38 -11.12 -2.10 -21.44
N GLU A 39 -10.09 -2.75 -21.97
CA GLU A 39 -9.21 -3.60 -21.17
C GLU A 39 -8.18 -2.77 -20.37
N THR A 40 -7.80 -1.58 -20.83
CA THR A 40 -6.83 -0.73 -20.11
C THR A 40 -7.32 -0.33 -18.72
N THR A 41 -8.58 0.12 -18.58
CA THR A 41 -9.13 0.51 -17.26
C THR A 41 -9.11 -0.66 -16.28
N ARG A 42 -9.56 -1.84 -16.72
CA ARG A 42 -9.55 -3.04 -15.89
C ARG A 42 -8.14 -3.47 -15.50
N MET A 43 -7.18 -3.32 -16.43
CA MET A 43 -5.77 -3.63 -16.18
C MET A 43 -5.19 -2.72 -15.09
N ILE A 44 -5.48 -1.42 -15.15
CA ILE A 44 -5.05 -0.44 -14.13
C ILE A 44 -5.63 -0.81 -12.76
N LEU A 45 -6.94 -1.08 -12.66
CA LEU A 45 -7.56 -1.46 -11.39
C LEU A 45 -6.93 -2.71 -10.77
N ILE A 46 -6.70 -3.75 -11.57
CA ILE A 46 -6.05 -4.99 -11.10
C ILE A 46 -4.60 -4.73 -10.67
N GLN A 47 -3.88 -3.88 -11.41
CA GLN A 47 -2.51 -3.53 -11.09
C GLN A 47 -2.44 -2.73 -9.77
N ASN A 48 -3.34 -1.76 -9.57
CA ASN A 48 -3.44 -0.99 -8.32
C ASN A 48 -3.73 -1.90 -7.12
N CYS A 49 -4.74 -2.77 -7.22
CA CYS A 49 -5.01 -3.77 -6.19
C CYS A 49 -3.76 -4.60 -5.87
N ARG A 50 -3.07 -5.10 -6.91
CA ARG A 50 -1.92 -5.99 -6.74
C ARG A 50 -0.75 -5.27 -6.08
N ASN A 51 -0.48 -4.04 -6.51
CA ASN A 51 0.60 -3.23 -5.94
C ASN A 51 0.32 -2.93 -4.47
N ALA A 52 -0.89 -2.49 -4.14
CA ALA A 52 -1.30 -2.23 -2.76
C ALA A 52 -1.18 -3.48 -1.88
N THR A 53 -1.79 -4.60 -2.30
CA THR A 53 -1.78 -5.84 -1.54
C THR A 53 -0.37 -6.41 -1.38
N ASN A 54 0.47 -6.33 -2.41
CA ASN A 54 1.87 -6.78 -2.32
C ASN A 54 2.68 -5.88 -1.38
N GLN A 55 2.53 -4.56 -1.47
CA GLN A 55 3.27 -3.62 -0.63
C GLN A 55 2.96 -3.85 0.86
N ILE A 56 1.67 -3.97 1.21
CA ILE A 56 1.25 -4.28 2.58
C ILE A 56 1.78 -5.67 2.99
N ALA A 57 1.70 -6.65 2.10
CA ALA A 57 2.15 -8.01 2.42
C ALA A 57 3.66 -8.11 2.62
N ASP A 58 4.45 -7.37 1.84
CA ASP A 58 5.91 -7.32 1.97
C ASP A 58 6.31 -6.62 3.29
N ASP A 59 5.62 -5.56 3.68
CA ASP A 59 5.87 -4.89 4.97
C ASP A 59 5.48 -5.79 6.16
N LEU A 60 4.29 -6.41 6.12
CA LEU A 60 3.83 -7.36 7.15
C LEU A 60 4.70 -8.62 7.20
N GLY A 61 5.23 -9.07 6.06
CA GLY A 61 6.15 -10.19 5.98
C GLY A 61 7.50 -9.90 6.67
N ASN A 62 7.87 -8.62 6.78
CA ASN A 62 9.09 -8.16 7.45
C ASN A 62 8.82 -7.51 8.82
N ILE A 63 7.64 -7.78 9.39
CA ILE A 63 7.25 -7.22 10.67
C ILE A 63 8.25 -7.58 11.78
N TYR A 64 8.53 -6.62 12.65
CA TYR A 64 9.41 -6.78 13.79
C TYR A 64 8.62 -6.53 15.07
N ILE A 65 8.28 -7.62 15.77
CA ILE A 65 7.53 -7.58 17.03
C ILE A 65 8.34 -8.28 18.11
N VAL A 66 8.43 -7.64 19.27
CA VAL A 66 8.98 -8.20 20.50
C VAL A 66 7.91 -8.14 21.58
N GLN A 67 7.61 -9.29 22.19
CA GLN A 67 6.61 -9.35 23.26
C GLN A 67 7.02 -8.49 24.46
N GLY A 68 6.09 -7.66 24.93
CA GLY A 68 6.28 -6.77 26.08
C GLY A 68 7.00 -5.46 25.79
N ASP A 69 7.36 -5.20 24.52
CA ASP A 69 7.91 -3.91 24.09
C ASP A 69 6.77 -3.03 23.54
N THR A 70 6.43 -1.98 24.29
CA THR A 70 5.38 -1.02 23.92
C THR A 70 5.73 -0.24 22.65
N ASP A 71 7.01 -0.11 22.32
CA ASP A 71 7.46 0.66 21.17
C ASP A 71 7.31 -0.13 19.86
N LEU A 72 7.13 -1.46 19.94
CA LEU A 72 7.06 -2.37 18.80
C LEU A 72 5.68 -2.99 18.61
N LEU A 73 4.65 -2.36 19.20
CA LEU A 73 3.28 -2.86 19.14
C LEU A 73 2.70 -2.84 17.72
N PHE A 74 1.91 -3.88 17.46
CA PHE A 74 0.97 -3.96 16.35
C PHE A 74 -0.36 -3.36 16.81
N LEU A 75 -0.84 -2.33 16.12
CA LEU A 75 -2.14 -1.71 16.39
C LEU A 75 -3.00 -1.78 15.14
N ALA A 76 -4.27 -2.08 15.36
CA ALA A 76 -5.31 -2.09 14.33
C ALA A 76 -6.50 -1.29 14.86
N GLU A 77 -6.99 -0.38 14.04
CA GLU A 77 -8.19 0.41 14.29
C GLU A 77 -9.18 0.12 13.15
N ASP A 78 -10.38 -0.30 13.53
CA ASP A 78 -11.51 -0.53 12.63
C ASP A 78 -12.39 0.72 12.66
N ILE A 79 -12.65 1.29 11.48
CA ILE A 79 -13.55 2.44 11.31
C ILE A 79 -14.95 1.90 10.98
N PRO A 80 -15.97 2.21 11.80
CA PRO A 80 -17.31 1.65 11.61
C PRO A 80 -17.93 2.02 10.26
N GLU A 81 -18.70 1.07 9.68
CA GLU A 81 -19.34 1.14 8.36
C GLU A 81 -20.08 2.47 8.04
N ASP A 82 -20.56 3.21 9.04
CA ASP A 82 -21.32 4.46 8.88
C ASP A 82 -20.47 5.62 8.29
N GLU A 83 -19.14 5.56 8.37
CA GLU A 83 -18.20 6.56 7.81
C GLU A 83 -17.39 6.05 6.60
N GLY A 84 -17.64 4.81 6.17
CA GLY A 84 -16.86 4.09 5.16
C GLY A 84 -16.01 3.00 5.83
N GLU A 85 -16.19 1.75 5.42
CA GLU A 85 -15.49 0.58 5.98
C GLU A 85 -14.02 0.59 5.53
N HIS A 86 -13.16 1.16 6.39
CA HIS A 86 -11.74 1.36 6.11
C HIS A 86 -10.93 1.07 7.37
N ASP A 87 -10.28 -0.09 7.40
CA ASP A 87 -9.38 -0.41 8.49
C ASP A 87 -8.06 0.36 8.38
N THR A 88 -7.50 0.70 9.54
CA THR A 88 -6.19 1.32 9.66
C THR A 88 -5.28 0.43 10.51
N ILE A 89 -4.04 0.22 10.06
CA ILE A 89 -3.06 -0.58 10.82
C ILE A 89 -1.72 0.14 10.93
N THR A 90 -1.02 -0.09 12.05
CA THR A 90 0.37 0.33 12.24
C THR A 90 1.20 -0.74 12.93
N PHE A 91 2.44 -0.85 12.48
CA PHE A 91 3.42 -1.80 13.02
C PHE A 91 4.84 -1.39 12.67
N VAL A 92 5.82 -2.03 13.31
CA VAL A 92 7.23 -1.82 13.01
C VAL A 92 7.71 -2.89 12.02
N THR A 93 8.45 -2.48 11.00
CA THR A 93 9.00 -3.37 9.97
C THR A 93 10.47 -3.04 9.72
N LEU A 94 11.20 -4.01 9.20
CA LEU A 94 12.59 -3.84 8.78
C LEU A 94 12.65 -3.14 7.41
N ILE A 95 13.48 -2.10 7.28
CA ILE A 95 13.77 -1.51 5.97
C ILE A 95 14.57 -2.53 5.16
N ASP A 96 14.13 -2.89 3.95
CA ASP A 96 15.02 -3.57 3.00
C ASP A 96 16.11 -2.56 2.58
N PRO A 97 17.40 -2.78 2.89
CA PRO A 97 18.47 -1.83 2.59
C PRO A 97 18.74 -1.67 1.08
N ARG A 98 17.96 -2.31 0.21
CA ARG A 98 18.02 -2.11 -1.23
C ARG A 98 17.37 -0.75 -1.57
N PRO A 99 18.15 0.24 -2.04
CA PRO A 99 17.57 1.50 -2.48
C PRO A 99 16.62 1.22 -3.64
N ASP A 100 15.40 1.78 -3.56
CA ASP A 100 14.45 1.73 -4.66
C ASP A 100 15.13 2.34 -5.91
N PRO A 101 15.30 1.57 -7.00
CA PRO A 101 15.91 2.07 -8.23
C PRO A 101 15.17 3.28 -8.81
N PHE A 102 13.88 3.45 -8.51
CA PHE A 102 13.10 4.61 -8.91
C PHE A 102 13.43 5.87 -8.09
N LEU A 103 13.54 5.76 -6.76
CA LEU A 103 14.00 6.85 -5.89
C LEU A 103 15.46 7.24 -6.18
N ALA A 104 16.31 6.27 -6.50
CA ALA A 104 17.68 6.51 -6.95
C ALA A 104 17.73 7.26 -8.31
N GLN A 105 16.76 7.05 -9.19
CA GLN A 105 16.64 7.78 -10.45
C GLN A 105 16.11 9.20 -10.26
N LEU A 106 15.08 9.39 -9.43
CA LEU A 106 14.51 10.72 -9.14
C LEU A 106 15.51 11.63 -8.42
N SER A 107 16.25 11.09 -7.45
CA SER A 107 17.36 11.81 -6.81
C SER A 107 18.51 12.10 -7.79
N GLY A 108 18.76 11.21 -8.75
CA GLY A 108 19.75 11.40 -9.82
C GLY A 108 19.37 12.46 -10.86
N GLU A 109 18.09 12.69 -11.14
CA GLU A 109 17.63 13.72 -12.10
C GLU A 109 17.56 15.14 -11.50
N LEU A 110 17.56 15.28 -10.17
CA LEU A 110 17.54 16.57 -9.47
C LEU A 110 18.92 17.02 -8.94
N GLY A 111 19.96 16.19 -9.04
CA GLY A 111 21.28 16.46 -8.44
C GLY A 111 22.40 16.63 -9.46
N THR A 112 22.46 17.75 -10.17
CA THR A 112 23.71 18.23 -10.80
C THR A 112 24.16 19.52 -10.11
N GLU A 113 24.44 19.46 -8.82
CA GLU A 113 25.17 20.53 -8.12
C GLU A 113 26.34 19.96 -7.33
N GLU A 114 27.42 20.74 -7.33
CA GLU A 114 28.79 20.35 -7.01
C GLU A 114 28.94 19.74 -5.60
N LEU A 115 29.72 18.67 -5.53
CA LEU A 115 30.21 18.06 -4.29
C LEU A 115 31.11 19.06 -3.54
N THR A 116 30.54 19.84 -2.62
CA THR A 116 31.30 20.31 -1.46
C THR A 116 31.35 19.18 -0.45
N GLU A 117 32.56 18.71 -0.16
CA GLU A 117 32.90 17.78 0.92
C GLU A 117 32.60 18.45 2.27
N GLU A 118 31.33 18.56 2.63
CA GLU A 118 30.95 18.59 4.04
C GLU A 118 30.87 17.14 4.47
N GLU A 119 31.67 16.76 5.47
CA GLU A 119 31.51 15.51 6.22
C GLU A 119 30.11 15.51 6.84
N THR A 120 29.09 15.14 6.05
CA THR A 120 27.81 14.73 6.59
C THR A 120 28.13 13.44 7.33
N THR A 121 28.28 13.53 8.66
CA THR A 121 28.07 12.38 9.54
C THR A 121 26.71 11.81 9.14
N GLN A 122 26.72 10.81 8.26
CA GLN A 122 25.55 10.02 7.93
C GLN A 122 25.18 9.34 9.23
N GLN A 123 24.22 9.95 9.93
CA GLN A 123 23.57 9.36 11.07
C GLN A 123 23.12 7.96 10.62
N PRO A 124 23.43 6.90 11.38
CA PRO A 124 23.09 5.54 10.96
C PRO A 124 21.60 5.51 10.62
N GLN A 125 21.26 5.10 9.40
CA GLN A 125 19.86 4.90 9.06
C GLN A 125 19.32 3.83 10.02
N PRO A 126 18.17 4.08 10.67
CA PRO A 126 17.56 3.07 11.52
C PRO A 126 17.13 1.90 10.62
N ASP A 127 17.48 0.68 11.02
CA ASP A 127 17.09 -0.54 10.28
C ASP A 127 15.60 -0.88 10.47
N LEU A 128 14.93 -0.20 11.41
CA LEU A 128 13.53 -0.34 11.75
C LEU A 128 12.77 0.96 11.47
N ILE A 129 11.58 0.82 10.90
CA ILE A 129 10.62 1.92 10.71
C ILE A 129 9.26 1.51 11.19
N ARG A 130 8.49 2.47 11.68
CA ARG A 130 7.06 2.30 11.86
C ARG A 130 6.35 2.64 10.56
N VAL A 131 5.42 1.78 10.15
CA VAL A 131 4.58 1.98 8.98
C VAL A 131 3.13 2.14 9.40
N PHE A 132 2.37 2.94 8.66
CA PHE A 132 0.94 3.12 8.81
C PHE A 132 0.27 2.93 7.46
N TYR A 133 -0.87 2.25 7.46
CA TYR A 133 -1.72 2.10 6.28
C TYR A 133 -3.11 2.64 6.61
N TYR A 134 -3.58 3.60 5.81
CA TYR A 134 -4.87 4.25 5.97
C TYR A 134 -5.39 4.74 4.62
N LEU A 135 -6.70 4.94 4.55
CA LEU A 135 -7.38 5.53 3.39
C LEU A 135 -7.61 7.02 3.63
N LYS A 136 -7.38 7.83 2.60
CA LYS A 136 -7.64 9.28 2.62
C LYS A 136 -8.37 9.68 1.35
N VAL A 137 -9.27 10.64 1.46
CA VAL A 137 -9.93 11.26 0.30
C VAL A 137 -8.90 11.92 -0.61
N ASP A 138 -9.02 11.71 -1.92
CA ASP A 138 -8.14 12.33 -2.90
C ASP A 138 -8.28 13.87 -2.85
N GLU A 139 -7.18 14.59 -2.60
CA GLU A 139 -7.14 16.06 -2.50
C GLU A 139 -7.66 16.76 -3.77
N GLN A 140 -7.61 16.09 -4.93
CA GLN A 140 -8.18 16.64 -6.18
C GLN A 140 -9.72 16.68 -6.16
N SER A 141 -10.36 15.83 -5.35
CA SER A 141 -11.81 15.82 -5.18
C SER A 141 -12.32 16.93 -4.26
N GLU A 142 -11.50 17.39 -3.30
CA GLU A 142 -11.84 18.47 -2.36
C GLU A 142 -12.07 19.82 -3.05
N GLN A 143 -11.45 20.07 -4.21
CA GLN A 143 -11.64 21.30 -4.98
C GLN A 143 -12.94 21.32 -5.80
N SER A 144 -13.70 20.22 -5.82
CA SER A 144 -14.98 20.14 -6.51
C SER A 144 -16.14 20.52 -5.58
N GLU A 145 -16.30 21.83 -5.32
CA GLU A 145 -17.34 22.45 -4.48
C GLU A 145 -18.82 22.12 -4.90
N PHE A 146 -19.02 21.30 -5.92
CA PHE A 146 -20.31 20.95 -6.52
C PHE A 146 -20.57 19.43 -6.65
N SER A 147 -19.71 18.58 -6.10
CA SER A 147 -19.87 17.13 -6.13
C SER A 147 -20.28 16.60 -4.75
N TYR A 148 -21.58 16.44 -4.51
CA TYR A 148 -22.06 15.57 -3.44
C TYR A 148 -21.95 14.13 -3.94
N ASP A 149 -20.74 13.61 -4.06
CA ASP A 149 -20.60 12.17 -4.22
C ASP A 149 -20.87 11.54 -2.85
N GLU A 150 -21.82 10.61 -2.78
CA GLU A 150 -22.12 9.89 -1.53
C GLU A 150 -20.94 9.02 -1.09
N ASN A 151 -19.98 8.77 -1.99
CA ASN A 151 -18.77 8.01 -1.69
C ASN A 151 -17.57 8.61 -2.45
N PRO A 152 -16.78 9.51 -1.84
CA PRO A 152 -15.65 10.15 -2.51
C PRO A 152 -14.58 9.11 -2.91
N PRO A 153 -13.80 9.36 -3.98
CA PRO A 153 -12.68 8.50 -4.31
C PRO A 153 -11.64 8.56 -3.20
N LEU A 154 -11.28 7.40 -2.66
CA LEU A 154 -10.21 7.29 -1.66
C LEU A 154 -8.95 6.77 -2.33
N SER A 155 -7.82 7.17 -1.77
CA SER A 155 -6.52 6.61 -2.10
C SER A 155 -5.88 6.01 -0.86
N LEU A 156 -5.14 4.93 -1.07
CA LEU A 156 -4.41 4.23 -0.03
C LEU A 156 -3.03 4.85 0.13
N PHE A 157 -2.73 5.23 1.35
CA PHE A 157 -1.45 5.79 1.74
C PHE A 157 -0.67 4.81 2.61
N ARG A 158 0.64 4.82 2.38
CA ARG A 158 1.64 4.21 3.24
C ARG A 158 2.44 5.35 3.87
N ALA A 159 2.30 5.51 5.18
CA ALA A 159 3.07 6.48 5.97
C ALA A 159 4.22 5.77 6.69
N THR A 160 5.38 6.40 6.78
CA THR A 160 6.53 5.85 7.50
C THR A 160 7.21 6.86 8.39
N THR A 161 7.75 6.39 9.52
CA THR A 161 8.55 7.22 10.42
C THR A 161 9.61 6.41 11.14
N THR A 162 10.66 7.09 11.58
CA THR A 162 11.71 6.52 12.44
C THR A 162 11.34 6.57 13.92
N GLY A 163 10.26 7.27 14.28
CA GLY A 163 9.69 7.26 15.63
C GLY A 163 8.91 5.99 15.90
N LEU A 164 9.54 5.02 16.58
CA LEU A 164 8.93 3.70 16.82
C LEU A 164 7.90 3.72 17.95
N ALA A 165 8.19 4.47 19.02
CA ALA A 165 7.34 4.54 20.20
C ALA A 165 6.01 5.24 19.89
N LEU A 166 4.91 4.61 20.28
CA LEU A 166 3.58 5.21 20.30
C LEU A 166 3.13 5.33 21.76
N SER A 167 2.37 6.37 22.08
CA SER A 167 1.77 6.44 23.42
C SER A 167 0.66 5.39 23.56
N GLU A 168 0.51 4.78 24.75
CA GLU A 168 -0.35 3.59 25.01
C GLU A 168 -1.85 3.76 24.63
N ASN A 169 -2.30 4.97 24.28
CA ASN A 169 -3.68 5.24 23.87
C ASN A 169 -3.75 6.23 22.69
N GLU A 170 -2.70 6.33 21.90
CA GLU A 170 -2.70 7.20 20.73
C GLU A 170 -3.53 6.59 19.62
N SER A 171 -4.50 7.35 19.10
CA SER A 171 -5.25 6.94 17.91
C SER A 171 -4.40 7.15 16.66
N ILE A 172 -4.46 6.19 15.73
CA ILE A 172 -3.74 6.29 14.46
C ILE A 172 -4.25 7.50 13.66
N GLU A 173 -5.55 7.76 13.65
CA GLU A 173 -6.11 8.93 12.95
C GLU A 173 -5.56 10.26 13.49
N GLU A 174 -5.35 10.38 14.81
CA GLU A 174 -4.78 11.57 15.43
C GLU A 174 -3.32 11.76 15.02
N ILE A 175 -2.55 10.67 14.98
CA ILE A 175 -1.15 10.66 14.52
C ILE A 175 -1.05 11.11 13.06
N ILE A 176 -1.86 10.53 12.18
CA ILE A 176 -1.89 10.86 10.75
C ILE A 176 -2.32 12.32 10.56
N SER A 177 -3.34 12.78 11.27
CA SER A 177 -3.80 14.17 11.21
C SER A 177 -2.73 15.17 11.66
N ARG A 178 -1.90 14.78 12.63
CA ARG A 178 -0.77 15.60 13.13
C ARG A 178 0.42 15.59 12.16
N GLY A 179 0.64 14.48 11.45
CA GLY A 179 1.77 14.29 10.53
C GLY A 179 3.12 14.07 11.23
N THR A 180 3.12 13.89 12.55
CA THR A 180 4.32 13.63 13.36
C THR A 180 4.02 12.61 14.46
N VAL A 181 5.01 11.82 14.84
CA VAL A 181 5.00 10.96 16.04
C VAL A 181 5.81 11.64 17.13
N ILE A 182 5.27 11.70 18.35
CA ILE A 182 5.98 12.27 19.50
C ILE A 182 6.77 11.15 20.18
N VAL A 183 8.10 11.27 20.17
CA VAL A 183 9.01 10.27 20.75
C VAL A 183 9.68 10.87 21.98
N THR A 184 9.76 10.09 23.07
CA THR A 184 10.54 10.49 24.24
C THR A 184 11.99 10.04 24.07
N THR A 185 12.92 10.99 24.00
CA THR A 185 14.35 10.74 23.90
C THR A 185 14.93 10.18 25.21
N ALA A 186 16.16 9.65 25.16
CA ALA A 186 16.86 9.15 26.35
C ALA A 186 17.11 10.23 27.42
N SER A 187 17.07 11.52 27.06
CA SER A 187 17.13 12.66 27.99
C SER A 187 15.78 12.98 28.64
N GLY A 188 14.69 12.32 28.24
CA GLY A 188 13.32 12.59 28.69
C GLY A 188 12.70 13.81 28.00
N GLU A 189 13.27 14.27 26.89
CA GLU A 189 12.68 15.33 26.06
C GLU A 189 11.79 14.72 24.99
N GLU A 190 10.62 15.31 24.77
CA GLU A 190 9.72 14.95 23.68
C GLU A 190 10.20 15.57 22.37
N GLU A 191 10.34 14.75 21.34
CA GLU A 191 10.76 15.13 19.99
C GLU A 191 9.66 14.76 19.00
N GLU A 192 9.26 15.71 18.15
CA GLU A 192 8.32 15.44 17.05
C GLU A 192 9.10 14.91 15.84
N VAL A 193 8.85 13.65 15.51
CA VAL A 193 9.45 12.98 14.35
C VAL A 193 8.43 12.99 13.20
N PRO A 194 8.78 13.52 12.02
CA PRO A 194 7.84 13.61 10.90
C PRO A 194 7.46 12.22 10.36
N ILE A 195 6.28 12.17 9.74
CA ILE A 195 5.79 11.04 8.99
C ILE A 195 5.93 11.34 7.50
N GLU A 196 6.51 10.40 6.76
CA GLU A 196 6.63 10.45 5.31
C GLU A 196 5.50 9.65 4.67
N GLU A 197 4.61 10.31 3.95
CA GLU A 197 3.44 9.69 3.30
C GLU A 197 3.69 9.43 1.81
N VAL A 198 3.31 8.24 1.35
CA VAL A 198 3.37 7.85 -0.07
C VAL A 198 2.03 7.26 -0.48
N ASN A 199 1.44 7.79 -1.56
CA ASN A 199 0.29 7.17 -2.20
C ASN A 199 0.73 5.88 -2.90
N ILE A 200 0.07 4.76 -2.57
CA ILE A 200 0.39 3.44 -3.14
C ILE A 200 -0.67 2.91 -4.08
N ALA A 201 -1.92 3.37 -3.97
CA ALA A 201 -3.00 3.04 -4.89
C ALA A 201 -4.10 4.09 -4.88
N ASP A 202 -4.59 4.44 -6.07
CA ASP A 202 -5.74 5.32 -6.25
C ASP A 202 -7.04 4.54 -6.44
N HIS A 203 -8.16 5.22 -6.14
CA HIS A 203 -9.53 4.74 -6.27
C HIS A 203 -9.81 3.46 -5.48
N VAL A 204 -9.22 3.37 -4.29
CA VAL A 204 -9.48 2.30 -3.34
C VAL A 204 -10.86 2.54 -2.74
N GLN A 205 -11.69 1.50 -2.75
CA GLN A 205 -13.05 1.53 -2.22
C GLN A 205 -13.10 0.99 -0.80
N SER A 206 -12.32 -0.05 -0.49
CA SER A 206 -12.21 -0.60 0.86
C SER A 206 -10.81 -1.18 1.09
N LEU A 207 -10.38 -1.11 2.35
CA LEU A 207 -9.21 -1.79 2.88
C LEU A 207 -9.67 -2.47 4.16
N ASP A 208 -9.61 -3.80 4.15
CA ASP A 208 -10.11 -4.61 5.25
C ASP A 208 -9.05 -5.63 5.65
N PHE A 209 -8.95 -5.90 6.95
CA PHE A 209 -8.05 -6.89 7.52
C PHE A 209 -8.83 -7.94 8.30
N LYS A 210 -8.31 -9.18 8.27
CA LYS A 210 -8.72 -10.22 9.22
C LYS A 210 -7.51 -10.78 9.91
N TYR A 211 -7.67 -11.10 11.18
CA TYR A 211 -6.59 -11.48 12.07
C TYR A 211 -6.79 -12.92 12.54
N SER A 212 -5.73 -13.72 12.58
CA SER A 212 -5.81 -15.09 13.09
C SER A 212 -4.88 -15.31 14.25
N ASP A 213 -5.41 -15.93 15.31
CA ASP A 213 -4.64 -16.45 16.44
C ASP A 213 -4.06 -17.86 16.16
N GLY A 214 -4.30 -18.39 14.95
CA GLY A 214 -3.93 -19.74 14.51
C GLY A 214 -5.02 -20.80 14.68
N GLU A 215 -6.13 -20.49 15.33
CA GLU A 215 -7.30 -21.37 15.48
C GLU A 215 -8.54 -20.76 14.81
N GLU A 216 -8.80 -19.48 15.06
CA GLU A 216 -9.93 -18.71 14.55
C GLU A 216 -9.49 -17.46 13.78
N TRP A 217 -10.46 -16.78 13.16
CA TRP A 217 -10.28 -15.52 12.44
C TRP A 217 -11.20 -14.46 13.05
N TYR A 218 -10.66 -13.26 13.23
CA TYR A 218 -11.31 -12.10 13.83
C TYR A 218 -11.28 -10.91 12.86
N GLU A 219 -12.28 -10.03 12.97
CA GLU A 219 -12.38 -8.81 12.16
C GLU A 219 -11.69 -7.63 12.85
N SER A 220 -11.55 -7.66 14.17
CA SER A 220 -10.73 -6.73 14.94
C SER A 220 -9.63 -7.46 15.71
N TRP A 221 -8.58 -6.72 16.09
CA TRP A 221 -7.50 -7.25 16.92
C TRP A 221 -7.07 -6.24 17.99
N ASP A 222 -7.59 -6.44 19.21
CA ASP A 222 -7.33 -5.56 20.36
C ASP A 222 -6.28 -6.14 21.33
N ASP A 223 -5.66 -7.28 21.00
CA ASP A 223 -4.66 -7.91 21.87
C ASP A 223 -3.27 -7.28 21.64
N THR A 224 -2.86 -6.45 22.59
CA THR A 224 -1.54 -5.80 22.63
C THR A 224 -0.46 -6.68 23.26
N GLU A 225 -0.83 -7.75 23.99
CA GLU A 225 0.12 -8.67 24.61
C GLU A 225 0.61 -9.73 23.60
N SER A 226 -0.26 -10.12 22.66
CA SER A 226 0.06 -11.09 21.64
C SER A 226 -0.31 -10.61 20.23
N PRO A 227 0.65 -10.54 19.29
CA PRO A 227 0.32 -10.18 17.92
C PRO A 227 -0.40 -11.33 17.19
N PRO A 228 -1.15 -11.03 16.13
CA PRO A 228 -1.80 -12.07 15.35
C PRO A 228 -0.75 -12.99 14.70
N LYS A 229 -1.07 -14.28 14.52
CA LYS A 229 -0.19 -15.23 13.82
C LYS A 229 -0.27 -15.10 12.31
N ALA A 230 -1.40 -14.62 11.80
CA ALA A 230 -1.58 -14.31 10.40
C ALA A 230 -2.53 -13.14 10.21
N VAL A 231 -2.31 -12.39 9.13
CA VAL A 231 -3.17 -11.30 8.70
C VAL A 231 -3.63 -11.59 7.27
N GLN A 232 -4.93 -11.55 7.03
CA GLN A 232 -5.52 -11.55 5.71
C GLN A 232 -5.78 -10.10 5.33
N ILE A 233 -5.24 -9.70 4.18
CA ILE A 233 -5.41 -8.36 3.60
C ILE A 233 -6.45 -8.48 2.52
N ILE A 234 -7.41 -7.56 2.49
CA ILE A 234 -8.46 -7.49 1.47
C ILE A 234 -8.48 -6.04 0.95
N VAL A 235 -8.23 -5.86 -0.34
CA VAL A 235 -8.23 -4.53 -0.98
C VAL A 235 -9.23 -4.57 -2.12
N THR A 236 -10.18 -3.63 -2.10
CA THR A 236 -11.14 -3.42 -3.19
C THR A 236 -10.86 -2.08 -3.85
N VAL A 237 -10.70 -2.08 -5.18
CA VAL A 237 -10.52 -0.87 -6.00
C VAL A 237 -11.68 -0.76 -6.99
N ALA A 238 -12.19 0.44 -7.19
CA ALA A 238 -13.30 0.72 -8.10
C ALA A 238 -12.90 1.72 -9.19
N ASP A 239 -13.58 1.67 -10.33
CA ASP A 239 -13.48 2.70 -11.37
C ASP A 239 -14.03 4.06 -10.88
N GLU A 240 -13.59 5.16 -11.50
CA GLU A 240 -13.97 6.54 -11.16
C GLU A 240 -15.52 6.67 -11.06
N GLY A 241 -16.02 6.78 -9.82
CA GLY A 241 -17.45 6.92 -9.51
C GLY A 241 -18.12 5.74 -8.80
N GLY A 242 -17.37 4.73 -8.32
CA GLY A 242 -17.81 3.74 -7.32
C GLY A 242 -18.94 2.77 -7.75
N LYS A 243 -19.53 2.98 -8.93
CA LYS A 243 -20.64 2.20 -9.51
C LYS A 243 -20.20 1.37 -10.73
N GLY A 244 -18.90 1.36 -11.01
CA GLY A 244 -18.27 0.74 -12.16
C GLY A 244 -17.78 -0.69 -11.93
N ILE A 245 -16.71 -1.05 -12.63
CA ILE A 245 -16.02 -2.34 -12.45
C ILE A 245 -15.23 -2.26 -11.14
N THR A 246 -15.47 -3.20 -10.23
CA THR A 246 -14.63 -3.37 -9.04
C THR A 246 -13.66 -4.52 -9.24
N SER A 247 -12.50 -4.41 -8.60
CA SER A 247 -11.51 -5.46 -8.49
C SER A 247 -11.19 -5.63 -7.01
N THR A 248 -11.37 -6.85 -6.49
CA THR A 248 -11.00 -7.20 -5.12
C THR A 248 -9.86 -8.20 -5.19
N GLN A 249 -8.79 -7.93 -4.44
CA GLN A 249 -7.73 -8.90 -4.18
C GLN A 249 -7.63 -9.19 -2.70
N SER A 250 -7.26 -10.43 -2.40
CA SER A 250 -6.96 -10.84 -1.03
C SER A 250 -5.72 -11.71 -1.00
N THR A 251 -4.88 -11.47 -0.01
CA THR A 251 -3.70 -12.28 0.28
C THR A 251 -3.62 -12.53 1.78
N MET A 252 -2.87 -13.57 2.16
CA MET A 252 -2.65 -13.94 3.55
C MET A 252 -1.15 -13.94 3.84
N VAL A 253 -0.79 -13.31 4.95
CA VAL A 253 0.59 -13.22 5.44
C VAL A 253 0.67 -13.87 6.80
N TYR A 254 1.61 -14.78 6.98
CA TYR A 254 1.93 -15.34 8.28
C TYR A 254 2.98 -14.45 8.95
N LEU A 255 2.71 -14.02 10.18
CA LEU A 255 3.62 -13.17 10.93
C LEU A 255 4.63 -14.04 11.67
N THR A 256 5.92 -13.74 11.48
CA THR A 256 7.00 -14.38 12.22
C THR A 256 7.37 -13.53 13.43
N LEU A 257 7.16 -14.06 14.63
CA LEU A 257 7.66 -13.47 15.87
C LEU A 257 9.19 -13.48 15.88
N THR A 258 9.80 -12.31 16.01
CA THR A 258 11.26 -12.17 15.92
C THR A 258 11.97 -12.56 17.21
N ALA A 259 11.34 -12.36 18.38
CA ALA A 259 11.86 -12.85 19.64
C ALA A 259 10.74 -13.10 20.67
N ASN A 260 10.82 -14.24 21.35
CA ASN A 260 10.00 -14.58 22.52
C ASN A 260 10.95 -14.71 23.72
N PHE A 261 11.17 -13.63 24.46
CA PHE A 261 12.09 -13.62 25.61
C PHE A 261 11.42 -14.12 26.90
N SER A 262 10.54 -15.12 26.82
CA SER A 262 9.89 -15.71 27.99
C SER A 262 10.57 -16.96 28.56
N ASP A 263 11.66 -17.45 27.94
CA ASP A 263 12.41 -18.60 28.45
C ASP A 263 13.81 -18.20 28.98
N GLU A 264 14.04 -18.49 30.27
CA GLU A 264 15.30 -18.43 31.07
C GLU A 264 15.48 -17.30 32.11
N GLU A 265 14.63 -17.27 33.15
CA GLU A 265 15.02 -16.77 34.49
C GLU A 265 14.90 -17.82 35.62
N GLN A 266 14.86 -19.11 35.29
CA GLN A 266 14.90 -20.18 36.30
C GLN A 266 15.95 -21.26 36.00
N GLN A 267 17.21 -20.98 36.35
CA GLN A 267 18.11 -21.84 37.13
C GLN A 267 19.58 -21.48 36.87
N ALA A 268 20.08 -20.47 37.56
CA ALA A 268 21.48 -20.38 37.95
C ALA A 268 21.59 -20.36 39.48
N SER A 269 21.11 -21.44 40.12
CA SER A 269 21.41 -21.70 41.52
C SER A 269 22.90 -22.05 41.63
N MET A 270 23.71 -21.08 42.07
CA MET A 270 25.11 -21.31 42.43
C MET A 270 25.22 -22.35 43.56
N PRO A 271 26.08 -23.37 43.47
CA PRO A 271 26.44 -24.16 44.63
C PRO A 271 27.56 -23.44 45.39
N GLY A 272 27.16 -22.73 46.45
CA GLY A 272 28.07 -22.28 47.51
C GLY A 272 28.60 -23.49 48.29
N GLY A 273 29.74 -24.03 47.85
CA GLY A 273 30.50 -25.03 48.59
C GLY A 273 31.26 -24.40 49.77
N GLY A 274 30.56 -24.19 50.88
CA GLY A 274 31.12 -23.84 52.17
C GLY A 274 31.73 -25.05 52.89
N GLN A 275 32.86 -24.77 53.53
CA GLN A 275 33.71 -25.66 54.33
C GLN A 275 32.96 -26.43 55.43
N GLN A 276 33.38 -27.67 55.66
CA GLN A 276 33.59 -28.27 56.99
C GLN A 276 34.55 -29.44 56.90
#